data_AF-S9SCP3-F1
#
_entry.id   AF-S9SCP3-F1
#
_cell.length_a   1.000
_cell.length_b   1.000
_cell.length_c   1.000
_cell.angle_alpha   90.00
_cell.angle_beta   90.00
_cell.angle_gamma   90.00
#
_symmetry.space_group_name_H-M   'P 1'
#
loop_
_entity.id
_entity.type
_entity.pdbx_description
1 polymer ?
#
loop_
_entity_poly.entity_id
_entity_poly.type
_entity_poly.pdbx_seq_one_letter_code
_entity_poly.pdbx_strand_id
1 'polypeptide(L)'
;MAQSANTISFVEGDNGGALGAAQSKYGRSQAMSTAIMDLDDDGNAEIGVRFDDTCSGGRCDHAILYFSGNQWQEILDTTTSSLAVGRTKQQGVRHIFGDRNVQWSWMNGVYEPRPAEFTEIEEISEPSGSLSRAEAADPDVRELSKVTRERVDLNGDGSLESVVKSKIIPDCTGTNACPVLVFDADGNKVADLISNAARLGIGDGEIYTFGRFGFSSYAFDGQDYSRKDTFMSLAAPGK
;
A
#
# COMPACT_ATOMS: atom_id res chain seq x y z
N MET A 1 -19.46 -2.80 2.40
CA MET A 1 -19.83 -3.93 3.28
C MET A 1 -18.57 -4.38 3.97
N ALA A 2 -18.42 -4.18 5.28
CA ALA A 2 -17.24 -4.60 6.01
C ALA A 2 -17.03 -6.11 5.86
N GLN A 3 -15.94 -6.53 5.22
CA GLN A 3 -15.60 -7.95 5.12
C GLN A 3 -15.28 -8.46 6.53
N SER A 4 -15.89 -9.59 6.93
CA SER A 4 -15.56 -10.22 8.20
C SER A 4 -14.12 -10.76 8.13
N ALA A 5 -13.20 -10.14 8.86
CA ALA A 5 -11.83 -10.60 9.03
C ALA A 5 -11.64 -11.08 10.47
N ASN A 6 -10.84 -12.14 10.65
CA ASN A 6 -10.50 -12.65 11.98
C ASN A 6 -9.11 -12.14 12.36
N THR A 7 -9.01 -11.41 13.47
CA THR A 7 -7.71 -10.96 14.00
C THR A 7 -6.81 -12.14 14.32
N ILE A 8 -5.55 -12.06 13.90
CA ILE A 8 -4.52 -13.06 14.18
C ILE A 8 -4.08 -12.91 15.64
N SER A 9 -4.14 -14.00 16.39
CA SER A 9 -3.69 -14.04 17.78
C SER A 9 -2.25 -14.55 17.86
N PHE A 10 -1.33 -13.68 18.25
CA PHE A 10 0.07 -14.02 18.46
C PHE A 10 0.30 -14.48 19.90
N VAL A 11 0.98 -15.61 20.06
CA VAL A 11 1.23 -16.25 21.36
C VAL A 11 2.73 -16.23 21.65
N GLU A 12 3.09 -15.85 22.88
CA GLU A 12 4.46 -15.92 23.39
C GLU A 12 4.86 -17.38 23.69
N GLY A 13 6.13 -17.71 23.46
CA GLY A 13 6.67 -19.06 23.70
C GLY A 13 6.47 -20.03 22.54
N ASP A 14 6.76 -21.32 22.78
CA ASP A 14 6.65 -22.33 21.73
C ASP A 14 5.19 -22.63 21.41
N ASN A 15 4.78 -22.29 20.19
CA ASN A 15 3.45 -22.50 19.64
C ASN A 15 3.52 -23.65 18.62
N GLY A 16 3.63 -24.88 19.10
CA GLY A 16 3.69 -26.07 18.23
C GLY A 16 4.93 -26.14 17.32
N GLY A 17 6.07 -25.61 17.75
CA GLY A 17 7.30 -25.54 16.95
C GLY A 17 7.45 -24.28 16.09
N ALA A 18 6.41 -23.44 16.00
CA ALA A 18 6.42 -22.24 15.16
C ALA A 18 7.50 -21.23 15.60
N LEU A 19 7.72 -21.08 16.90
CA LEU A 19 8.79 -20.23 17.43
C LEU A 19 10.17 -20.75 17.00
N GLY A 20 10.40 -22.07 17.08
CA GLY A 20 11.66 -22.67 16.65
C GLY A 20 11.92 -22.49 15.15
N ALA A 21 10.89 -22.62 14.32
CA ALA A 21 10.96 -22.34 12.89
C ALA A 21 11.32 -20.87 12.59
N ALA A 22 10.64 -19.93 13.25
CA ALA A 22 10.93 -18.49 13.11
C ALA A 22 12.36 -18.15 13.57
N GLN A 23 12.79 -18.63 14.74
CA GLN A 23 14.14 -18.41 15.25
C GLN A 23 15.20 -19.00 14.32
N SER A 24 14.96 -20.18 13.76
CA SER A 24 15.86 -20.80 12.78
C SER A 24 15.95 -19.99 11.49
N LYS A 25 14.84 -19.41 11.00
CA LYS A 25 14.81 -18.58 9.80
C LYS A 25 15.60 -17.29 9.97
N TYR A 26 15.39 -16.59 11.09
CA TYR A 26 16.01 -15.29 11.33
C TYR A 26 17.38 -15.36 12.03
N GLY A 27 17.85 -16.57 12.40
CA GLY A 27 19.15 -16.77 13.03
C GLY A 27 19.30 -16.06 14.38
N ARG A 28 18.20 -15.80 15.10
CA ARG A 28 18.18 -14.97 16.32
C ARG A 28 17.23 -15.52 17.37
N SER A 29 17.60 -15.40 18.64
CA SER A 29 16.76 -15.75 19.81
C SER A 29 15.95 -14.56 20.33
N GLN A 30 15.59 -13.62 19.45
CA GLN A 30 14.83 -12.43 19.85
C GLN A 30 13.46 -12.82 20.44
N ALA A 31 12.90 -11.90 21.24
CA ALA A 31 11.54 -12.03 21.73
C ALA A 31 10.58 -11.95 20.54
N MET A 32 9.92 -13.07 20.27
CA MET A 32 8.96 -13.20 19.18
C MET A 32 7.73 -13.93 19.70
N SER A 33 6.58 -13.44 19.26
CA SER A 33 5.31 -14.13 19.40
C SER A 33 4.92 -14.71 18.05
N THR A 34 4.31 -15.89 18.05
CA THR A 34 3.97 -16.59 16.79
C THR A 34 2.50 -16.96 16.71
N ALA A 35 2.01 -17.05 15.49
CA ALA A 35 0.66 -17.51 15.16
C ALA A 35 0.74 -18.59 14.09
N ILE A 36 -0.09 -19.62 14.22
CA ILE A 36 -0.27 -20.66 13.19
C ILE A 36 -1.53 -20.29 12.42
N MET A 37 -1.43 -20.23 11.10
CA MET A 37 -2.54 -19.91 10.21
C MET A 37 -2.49 -20.78 8.97
N ASP A 38 -3.65 -21.00 8.35
CA ASP A 38 -3.76 -21.72 7.07
C ASP A 38 -4.42 -20.76 6.07
N LEU A 39 -3.57 -20.05 5.33
CA LEU A 39 -3.97 -18.95 4.45
C LEU A 39 -4.58 -19.46 3.16
N ASP A 40 -4.20 -20.65 2.69
CA ASP A 40 -4.69 -21.23 1.45
C ASP A 40 -5.60 -22.47 1.63
N ASP A 41 -5.73 -22.98 2.87
CA ASP A 41 -6.53 -24.14 3.27
C ASP A 41 -6.03 -25.45 2.64
N ASP A 42 -4.71 -25.58 2.47
CA ASP A 42 -4.07 -26.78 1.94
C ASP A 42 -3.69 -27.79 3.04
N GLY A 43 -3.89 -27.43 4.31
CA GLY A 43 -3.57 -28.23 5.49
C GLY A 43 -2.11 -28.09 5.98
N ASN A 44 -1.28 -27.30 5.29
CA ASN A 44 0.05 -26.89 5.72
C ASN A 44 -0.02 -25.47 6.26
N ALA A 45 0.26 -25.29 7.55
CA ALA A 45 0.15 -23.98 8.14
C ALA A 45 1.32 -23.05 7.78
N GLU A 46 1.01 -21.80 7.47
CA GLU A 46 1.94 -20.68 7.57
C GLU A 46 2.16 -20.25 9.03
N ILE A 47 3.29 -19.60 9.25
CA ILE A 47 3.66 -19.02 10.54
C ILE A 47 3.63 -17.51 10.42
N GLY A 48 2.74 -16.87 11.18
CA GLY A 48 2.84 -15.45 11.49
C GLY A 48 3.87 -15.24 12.59
N VAL A 49 4.74 -14.24 12.43
CA VAL A 49 5.72 -13.82 13.42
C VAL A 49 5.44 -12.36 13.76
N ARG A 50 5.38 -12.05 15.06
CA ARG A 50 5.41 -10.68 15.59
C ARG A 50 6.73 -10.51 16.33
N PHE A 51 7.53 -9.52 15.94
CA PHE A 51 8.79 -9.19 16.61
C PHE A 51 8.49 -8.28 17.80
N ASP A 52 8.46 -8.86 18.99
CA ASP A 52 7.98 -8.14 20.19
C ASP A 52 8.94 -7.01 20.60
N ASP A 53 10.22 -7.10 20.23
CA ASP A 53 11.24 -6.10 20.50
C ASP A 53 11.21 -4.89 19.55
N THR A 54 10.51 -4.99 18.42
CA THR A 54 10.35 -3.87 17.47
C THR A 54 9.08 -3.05 17.73
N CYS A 55 8.29 -3.45 18.73
CA CYS A 55 7.04 -2.78 19.07
C CYS A 55 7.28 -1.34 19.55
N SER A 56 6.78 -0.35 18.79
CA SER A 56 6.81 1.07 19.13
C SER A 56 5.46 1.72 18.80
N GLY A 57 4.93 2.50 19.74
CA GLY A 57 3.63 3.17 19.56
C GLY A 57 2.46 2.20 19.30
N GLY A 58 2.55 0.97 19.81
CA GLY A 58 1.55 -0.08 19.59
C GLY A 58 1.62 -0.76 18.22
N ARG A 59 2.63 -0.46 17.39
CA ARG A 59 2.90 -1.14 16.11
C ARG A 59 4.17 -1.96 16.25
N CYS A 60 4.19 -3.15 15.68
CA CYS A 60 5.36 -4.03 15.67
C CYS A 60 5.64 -4.47 14.24
N ASP A 61 6.86 -4.90 13.99
CA ASP A 61 7.16 -5.60 12.76
C ASP A 61 6.52 -6.99 12.81
N HIS A 62 5.94 -7.39 11.69
CA HIS A 62 5.28 -8.65 11.49
C HIS A 62 5.77 -9.27 10.20
N ALA A 63 5.94 -10.59 10.22
CA ALA A 63 6.24 -11.37 9.03
C ALA A 63 5.30 -12.57 8.91
N ILE A 64 5.14 -13.08 7.69
CA ILE A 64 4.50 -14.38 7.46
C ILE A 64 5.46 -15.28 6.71
N LEU A 65 5.63 -16.47 7.24
CA LEU A 65 6.50 -17.50 6.71
C LEU A 65 5.67 -18.62 6.07
N TYR A 66 6.05 -18.98 4.85
CA TYR A 66 5.52 -20.10 4.07
C TYR A 66 6.62 -21.15 3.86
N PHE A 67 6.30 -22.43 4.05
CA PHE A 67 7.27 -23.50 3.91
C PHE A 67 7.32 -24.02 2.46
N SER A 68 8.45 -23.84 1.79
CA SER A 68 8.62 -24.28 0.41
C SER A 68 10.06 -24.71 0.12
N GLY A 69 10.24 -25.80 -0.62
CA GLY A 69 11.57 -26.27 -1.03
C GLY A 69 12.50 -26.57 0.16
N ASN A 70 11.96 -27.15 1.24
CA ASN A 70 12.66 -27.48 2.49
C ASN A 70 13.12 -26.26 3.33
N GLN A 71 12.57 -25.08 3.10
CA GLN A 71 12.92 -23.88 3.86
C GLN A 71 11.71 -22.99 4.10
N TRP A 72 11.77 -22.22 5.19
CA TRP A 72 10.82 -21.15 5.45
C TRP A 72 11.17 -19.92 4.62
N GLN A 73 10.21 -19.45 3.84
CA GLN A 73 10.28 -18.27 3.00
C GLN A 73 9.37 -17.20 3.55
N GLU A 74 9.84 -15.97 3.56
CA GLU A 74 9.00 -14.83 3.97
C GLU A 74 8.15 -14.41 2.77
N ILE A 75 6.85 -14.28 2.99
CA ILE A 75 5.87 -13.93 1.96
C ILE A 75 5.11 -12.64 2.26
N LEU A 76 5.30 -12.09 3.46
CA LEU A 76 4.84 -10.78 3.89
C LEU A 76 5.81 -10.25 4.96
N ASP A 77 6.14 -8.96 4.89
CA ASP A 77 6.81 -8.18 5.93
C ASP A 77 6.09 -6.83 6.05
N THR A 78 5.68 -6.46 7.25
CA THR A 78 4.99 -5.19 7.49
C THR A 78 5.08 -4.73 8.94
N THR A 79 5.01 -3.42 9.15
CA THR A 79 4.88 -2.83 10.48
C THR A 79 3.43 -2.41 10.73
N THR A 80 2.73 -3.07 11.64
CA THR A 80 1.30 -2.82 11.94
C THR A 80 1.01 -3.07 13.42
N SER A 81 -0.09 -2.54 13.93
CA SER A 81 -0.60 -2.84 15.28
C SER A 81 -1.33 -4.18 15.36
N SER A 82 -1.90 -4.63 14.24
CA SER A 82 -2.59 -5.91 14.16
C SER A 82 -2.62 -6.44 12.72
N LEU A 83 -2.76 -7.75 12.61
CA LEU A 83 -3.07 -8.43 11.35
C LEU A 83 -4.38 -9.19 11.52
N ALA A 84 -5.16 -9.26 10.45
CA ALA A 84 -6.37 -10.07 10.38
C ALA A 84 -6.42 -10.83 9.05
N VAL A 85 -6.99 -12.03 9.07
CA VAL A 85 -7.16 -12.85 7.86
C VAL A 85 -8.61 -12.75 7.39
N GLY A 86 -8.78 -12.42 6.12
CA GLY A 86 -10.08 -12.39 5.45
C GLY A 86 -10.66 -13.77 5.22
N ARG A 87 -11.98 -13.83 5.03
CA ARG A 87 -12.65 -15.06 4.55
C ARG A 87 -12.50 -15.26 3.05
N THR A 88 -12.37 -14.17 2.31
CA THR A 88 -12.27 -14.20 0.84
C THR A 88 -10.89 -14.67 0.42
N LYS A 89 -10.85 -15.66 -0.46
CA LYS A 89 -9.65 -16.12 -1.14
C LYS A 89 -9.54 -15.45 -2.52
N GLN A 90 -8.36 -14.99 -2.87
CA GLN A 90 -7.98 -14.64 -4.23
C GLN A 90 -6.89 -15.61 -4.69
N GLN A 91 -7.06 -16.24 -5.84
CA GLN A 91 -6.12 -17.26 -6.35
C GLN A 91 -5.84 -18.39 -5.34
N GLY A 92 -6.84 -18.76 -4.53
CA GLY A 92 -6.72 -19.82 -3.52
C GLY A 92 -6.22 -19.35 -2.15
N VAL A 93 -5.68 -18.13 -2.04
CA VAL A 93 -5.07 -17.61 -0.80
C VAL A 93 -5.91 -16.48 -0.21
N ARG A 94 -6.09 -16.47 1.11
CA ARG A 94 -6.88 -15.46 1.82
C ARG A 94 -6.21 -14.09 1.77
N HIS A 95 -7.03 -13.03 1.83
CA HIS A 95 -6.50 -11.68 2.07
C HIS A 95 -6.02 -11.51 3.49
N ILE A 96 -5.04 -10.63 3.68
CA ILE A 96 -4.61 -10.17 4.99
C ILE A 96 -4.93 -8.68 5.10
N PHE A 97 -5.39 -8.26 6.26
CA PHE A 97 -5.72 -6.87 6.57
C PHE A 97 -4.79 -6.40 7.68
N GLY A 98 -4.19 -5.23 7.48
CA GLY A 98 -3.45 -4.51 8.50
C GLY A 98 -4.27 -3.35 9.05
N ASP A 99 -3.67 -2.55 9.92
CA ASP A 99 -4.20 -1.23 10.24
C ASP A 99 -4.07 -0.25 9.06
N ARG A 100 -4.57 0.98 9.22
CA ARG A 100 -4.48 2.07 8.22
C ARG A 100 -5.03 1.70 6.83
N ASN A 101 -6.16 1.01 6.80
CA ASN A 101 -6.87 0.70 5.56
C ASN A 101 -5.99 -0.08 4.54
N VAL A 102 -5.11 -0.97 5.01
CA VAL A 102 -4.25 -1.77 4.12
C VAL A 102 -4.78 -3.19 3.98
N GLN A 103 -5.00 -3.60 2.75
CA GLN A 103 -5.26 -4.98 2.37
C GLN A 103 -4.05 -5.54 1.62
N TRP A 104 -3.61 -6.72 1.99
CA TRP A 104 -2.59 -7.48 1.31
C TRP A 104 -3.26 -8.61 0.51
N SER A 105 -2.91 -8.70 -0.77
CA SER A 105 -3.46 -9.70 -1.68
C SER A 105 -2.34 -10.57 -2.23
N TRP A 106 -2.58 -11.87 -2.30
CA TRP A 106 -1.62 -12.81 -2.87
C TRP A 106 -1.46 -12.58 -4.37
N MET A 107 -0.22 -12.26 -4.77
CA MET A 107 0.15 -11.97 -6.15
C MET A 107 1.58 -12.45 -6.38
N ASN A 108 1.81 -13.23 -7.45
CA ASN A 108 3.15 -13.62 -7.89
C ASN A 108 4.04 -14.30 -6.83
N GLY A 109 3.45 -15.01 -5.86
CA GLY A 109 4.20 -15.74 -4.82
C GLY A 109 4.50 -14.93 -3.55
N VAL A 110 3.97 -13.70 -3.44
CA VAL A 110 4.10 -12.82 -2.28
C VAL A 110 2.79 -12.07 -2.03
N TYR A 111 2.68 -11.42 -0.88
CA TYR A 111 1.59 -10.50 -0.61
C TYR A 111 1.91 -9.08 -1.10
N GLU A 112 1.08 -8.58 -2.01
CA GLU A 112 1.14 -7.21 -2.51
C GLU A 112 0.12 -6.31 -1.77
N PRO A 113 0.53 -5.14 -1.26
CA PRO A 113 -0.37 -4.25 -0.54
C PRO A 113 -1.21 -3.38 -1.48
N ARG A 114 -2.44 -3.09 -1.06
CA ARG A 114 -3.36 -2.12 -1.66
C ARG A 114 -4.19 -1.43 -0.57
N PRO A 115 -4.69 -0.20 -0.78
CA PRO A 115 -5.72 0.35 0.09
C PRO A 115 -6.95 -0.56 0.06
N ALA A 116 -7.56 -0.85 1.21
CA ALA A 116 -8.70 -1.76 1.30
C ALA A 116 -9.98 -1.08 0.79
N GLU A 117 -10.15 0.20 1.08
CA GLU A 117 -11.24 1.05 0.62
C GLU A 117 -10.68 2.33 -0.02
N PHE A 118 -10.81 2.46 -1.35
CA PHE A 118 -10.46 3.68 -2.07
C PHE A 118 -11.26 3.77 -3.36
N THR A 119 -11.34 4.98 -3.92
CA THR A 119 -11.92 5.24 -5.24
C THR A 119 -10.83 5.79 -6.14
N GLU A 120 -10.77 5.36 -7.39
CA GLU A 120 -9.83 5.94 -8.36
C GLU A 120 -10.27 7.34 -8.76
N ILE A 121 -9.33 8.28 -8.85
CA ILE A 121 -9.68 9.67 -9.19
C ILE A 121 -10.36 9.75 -10.57
N GLU A 122 -9.96 8.90 -11.51
CA GLU A 122 -10.56 8.84 -12.86
C GLU A 122 -12.04 8.47 -12.85
N GLU A 123 -12.54 7.80 -11.80
CA GLU A 123 -13.94 7.39 -11.68
C GLU A 123 -14.86 8.53 -11.20
N ILE A 124 -14.30 9.52 -10.50
CA ILE A 124 -15.06 10.58 -9.81
C ILE A 124 -14.72 11.98 -10.31
N SER A 125 -13.70 12.12 -11.16
CA SER A 125 -13.24 13.41 -11.65
C SER A 125 -13.91 13.84 -12.94
N GLU A 126 -13.88 15.15 -13.17
CA GLU A 126 -14.25 15.74 -14.46
C GLU A 126 -12.99 16.00 -15.30
N PRO A 127 -12.76 15.24 -16.40
CA PRO A 127 -11.61 15.47 -17.25
C PRO A 127 -11.73 16.82 -17.98
N SER A 128 -10.65 17.61 -17.95
CA SER A 128 -10.52 18.89 -18.62
C SER A 128 -9.41 18.84 -19.67
N GLY A 129 -9.72 19.30 -20.89
CA GLY A 129 -8.74 19.41 -21.97
C GLY A 129 -7.83 20.64 -21.87
N SER A 130 -8.17 21.61 -21.01
CA SER A 130 -7.43 22.86 -20.84
C SER A 130 -6.89 23.00 -19.41
N LEU A 131 -5.65 23.44 -19.31
CA LEU A 131 -5.03 23.92 -18.07
C LEU A 131 -5.50 25.35 -17.75
N SER A 132 -5.54 25.68 -16.47
CA SER A 132 -5.65 27.07 -16.01
C SER A 132 -4.39 27.87 -16.36
N ARG A 133 -4.46 29.20 -16.27
CA ARG A 133 -3.28 30.05 -16.51
C ARG A 133 -2.17 29.77 -15.49
N ALA A 134 -2.54 29.55 -14.22
CA ALA A 134 -1.59 29.23 -13.15
C ALA A 134 -0.93 27.88 -13.39
N GLU A 135 -1.72 26.84 -13.68
CA GLU A 135 -1.22 25.50 -13.99
C GLU A 135 -0.29 25.50 -15.21
N ALA A 136 -0.66 26.16 -16.30
CA ALA A 136 0.18 26.26 -17.51
C ALA A 136 1.46 27.13 -17.30
N ALA A 137 1.49 27.95 -16.26
CA ALA A 137 2.65 28.74 -15.89
C ALA A 137 3.62 27.99 -14.96
N ASP A 138 3.16 26.92 -14.29
CA ASP A 138 3.98 26.12 -13.41
C ASP A 138 5.12 25.45 -14.19
N PRO A 139 6.38 25.55 -13.71
CA PRO A 139 7.53 24.99 -14.41
C PRO A 139 7.44 23.47 -14.59
N ASP A 140 6.92 22.74 -13.60
CA ASP A 140 6.91 21.28 -13.64
C ASP A 140 5.85 20.77 -14.61
N VAL A 141 4.73 21.49 -14.75
CA VAL A 141 3.73 21.21 -15.80
C VAL A 141 4.32 21.40 -17.20
N ARG A 142 5.23 22.37 -17.39
CA ARG A 142 5.87 22.64 -18.69
C ARG A 142 6.90 21.59 -19.08
N GLU A 143 7.41 20.82 -18.12
CA GLU A 143 8.28 19.68 -18.39
C GLU A 143 7.49 18.47 -18.93
N LEU A 144 6.17 18.45 -18.75
CA LEU A 144 5.29 17.39 -19.26
C LEU A 144 4.92 17.66 -20.71
N SER A 145 5.20 16.70 -21.59
CA SER A 145 4.94 16.85 -23.02
C SER A 145 3.47 16.64 -23.40
N LYS A 146 2.74 15.82 -22.64
CA LYS A 146 1.29 15.65 -22.79
C LYS A 146 0.62 15.44 -21.43
N VAL A 147 -0.36 16.28 -21.11
CA VAL A 147 -1.06 16.22 -19.83
C VAL A 147 -2.53 15.85 -19.93
N THR A 148 -3.05 15.22 -18.89
CA THR A 148 -4.47 15.21 -18.51
C THR A 148 -4.63 16.17 -17.35
N ARG A 149 -5.75 16.89 -17.32
CA ARG A 149 -6.22 17.56 -16.11
C ARG A 149 -7.53 16.92 -15.68
N GLU A 150 -7.61 16.59 -14.40
CA GLU A 150 -8.81 16.09 -13.74
C GLU A 150 -9.19 17.07 -12.65
N ARG A 151 -10.48 17.35 -12.50
CA ARG A 151 -11.00 18.15 -11.38
C ARG A 151 -11.75 17.24 -10.41
N VAL A 152 -11.43 17.34 -9.13
CA VAL A 152 -11.98 16.50 -8.08
C VAL A 152 -11.88 17.23 -6.76
N ASP A 153 -12.86 17.03 -5.88
CA ASP A 153 -12.80 17.47 -4.47
C ASP A 153 -12.00 16.43 -3.67
N LEU A 154 -10.74 16.73 -3.39
CA LEU A 154 -9.79 15.82 -2.76
C LEU A 154 -9.87 15.84 -1.23
N ASN A 155 -10.24 16.98 -0.65
CA ASN A 155 -10.25 17.17 0.80
C ASN A 155 -11.67 17.14 1.40
N GLY A 156 -12.71 17.08 0.56
CA GLY A 156 -14.12 17.04 0.95
C GLY A 156 -14.70 18.40 1.34
N ASP A 157 -14.04 19.51 1.01
CA ASP A 157 -14.51 20.86 1.35
C ASP A 157 -15.50 21.45 0.34
N GLY A 158 -15.76 20.74 -0.77
CA GLY A 158 -16.66 21.14 -1.85
C GLY A 158 -16.02 21.99 -2.94
N SER A 159 -14.76 22.39 -2.77
CA SER A 159 -13.94 23.04 -3.80
C SER A 159 -13.27 21.98 -4.66
N LEU A 160 -13.07 22.26 -5.95
CA LEU A 160 -12.43 21.30 -6.86
C LEU A 160 -10.96 21.66 -7.04
N GLU A 161 -10.08 20.80 -6.54
CA GLU A 161 -8.67 20.76 -6.89
C GLU A 161 -8.44 20.27 -8.32
N SER A 162 -7.25 20.56 -8.84
CA SER A 162 -6.79 20.07 -10.13
C SER A 162 -5.71 19.03 -9.94
N VAL A 163 -5.90 17.87 -10.56
CA VAL A 163 -4.88 16.83 -10.69
C VAL A 163 -4.36 16.83 -12.13
N VAL A 164 -3.11 17.22 -12.31
CA VAL A 164 -2.44 17.27 -13.62
C VAL A 164 -1.48 16.09 -13.72
N LYS A 165 -1.72 15.21 -14.70
CA LYS A 165 -0.99 13.95 -14.90
C LYS A 165 -0.34 13.94 -16.28
N SER A 166 0.82 13.30 -16.44
CA SER A 166 1.28 12.97 -17.80
C SER A 166 0.45 11.84 -18.44
N LYS A 167 0.22 11.93 -19.75
CA LYS A 167 -0.43 10.90 -20.58
C LYS A 167 0.55 9.95 -21.27
N ILE A 168 1.85 10.21 -21.23
CA ILE A 168 2.81 9.44 -22.03
C ILE A 168 4.02 8.96 -21.25
N ILE A 169 4.43 7.73 -21.57
CA ILE A 169 5.57 7.05 -20.96
C ILE A 169 6.88 7.87 -20.99
N PRO A 170 7.21 8.66 -22.05
CA PRO A 170 8.43 9.47 -22.05
C PRO A 170 8.55 10.52 -20.95
N ASP A 171 7.44 11.00 -20.39
CA ASP A 171 7.46 11.92 -19.24
C ASP A 171 7.58 11.17 -17.90
N CYS A 172 7.43 9.85 -17.93
CA CYS A 172 7.54 8.98 -16.77
C CYS A 172 8.98 8.51 -16.60
N THR A 173 9.30 8.02 -15.40
CA THR A 173 10.55 7.29 -15.18
C THR A 173 10.58 6.03 -16.05
N GLY A 174 11.77 5.47 -16.28
CA GLY A 174 11.95 4.19 -17.00
C GLY A 174 11.23 2.98 -16.38
N THR A 175 10.54 3.16 -15.24
CA THR A 175 9.70 2.16 -14.57
C THR A 175 8.20 2.48 -14.64
N ASN A 176 7.78 3.35 -15.57
CA ASN A 176 6.39 3.80 -15.75
C ASN A 176 5.83 4.60 -14.56
N ALA A 177 6.70 5.13 -13.69
CA ALA A 177 6.29 6.01 -12.61
C ALA A 177 6.21 7.45 -13.16
N CYS A 178 5.01 7.97 -13.28
CA CYS A 178 4.73 9.25 -13.94
C CYS A 178 4.50 10.34 -12.89
N PRO A 179 4.92 11.58 -13.18
CA PRO A 179 4.61 12.73 -12.33
C PRO A 179 3.11 13.02 -12.31
N VAL A 180 2.63 13.40 -11.14
CA VAL A 180 1.27 13.84 -10.87
C VAL A 180 1.32 15.08 -9.96
N LEU A 181 0.85 16.19 -10.48
CA LEU A 181 0.87 17.49 -9.81
C LEU A 181 -0.54 17.80 -9.31
N VAL A 182 -0.66 18.24 -8.06
CA VAL A 182 -1.94 18.60 -7.45
C VAL A 182 -1.95 20.10 -7.16
N PHE A 183 -3.00 20.78 -7.59
CA PHE A 183 -3.22 22.20 -7.36
C PHE A 183 -4.51 22.42 -6.58
N ASP A 184 -4.50 23.36 -5.64
CA ASP A 184 -5.70 23.78 -4.92
C ASP A 184 -6.70 24.52 -5.86
N ALA A 185 -7.85 24.89 -5.30
CA ALA A 185 -8.88 25.61 -6.04
C ALA A 185 -8.46 27.02 -6.52
N ASP A 186 -7.45 27.62 -5.87
CA ASP A 186 -6.87 28.92 -6.22
C ASP A 186 -5.77 28.80 -7.30
N GLY A 187 -5.35 27.58 -7.62
CA GLY A 187 -4.32 27.27 -8.62
C GLY A 187 -2.90 27.26 -8.07
N ASN A 188 -2.71 27.22 -6.75
CA ASN A 188 -1.40 26.99 -6.13
C ASN A 188 -1.10 25.48 -6.13
N LYS A 189 0.15 25.12 -6.43
CA LYS A 189 0.57 23.72 -6.35
C LYS A 189 0.72 23.32 -4.88
N VAL A 190 0.01 22.27 -4.49
CA VAL A 190 -0.04 21.71 -3.11
C VAL A 190 0.54 20.31 -3.02
N ALA A 191 0.85 19.68 -4.15
CA ALA A 191 1.59 18.42 -4.18
C ALA A 191 2.34 18.21 -5.50
N ASP A 192 3.50 17.57 -5.40
CA ASP A 192 4.23 16.94 -6.50
C ASP A 192 4.46 15.47 -6.14
N LEU A 193 3.76 14.59 -6.86
CA LEU A 193 3.65 13.17 -6.57
C LEU A 193 4.17 12.34 -7.73
N ILE A 194 4.60 11.11 -7.44
CA ILE A 194 4.97 10.12 -8.46
C ILE A 194 4.05 8.90 -8.31
N SER A 195 3.46 8.46 -9.42
CA SER A 195 2.62 7.27 -9.44
C SER A 195 2.76 6.44 -10.73
N ASN A 196 2.74 5.13 -10.60
CA ASN A 196 2.77 4.17 -11.69
C ASN A 196 1.56 4.36 -12.60
N ALA A 197 1.81 4.55 -13.89
CA ALA A 197 0.82 4.91 -14.90
C ALA A 197 -0.02 6.15 -14.54
N ALA A 198 0.51 7.04 -13.68
CA ALA A 198 -0.20 8.20 -13.13
C ALA A 198 -1.52 7.86 -12.39
N ARG A 199 -1.71 6.60 -11.96
CA ARG A 199 -2.93 6.17 -11.27
C ARG A 199 -2.97 6.76 -9.86
N LEU A 200 -4.09 7.36 -9.47
CA LEU A 200 -4.30 7.87 -8.11
C LEU A 200 -5.59 7.33 -7.53
N GLY A 201 -5.58 7.12 -6.21
CA GLY A 201 -6.76 6.78 -5.43
C GLY A 201 -7.03 7.84 -4.38
N ILE A 202 -8.26 7.91 -3.90
CA ILE A 202 -8.66 8.68 -2.74
C ILE A 202 -9.49 7.82 -1.78
N GLY A 203 -9.26 7.98 -0.49
CA GLY A 203 -10.02 7.31 0.57
C GLY A 203 -9.59 7.80 1.94
N ASP A 204 -10.53 7.86 2.90
CA ASP A 204 -10.27 8.30 4.28
C ASP A 204 -9.57 9.67 4.41
N GLY A 205 -9.81 10.59 3.47
CA GLY A 205 -9.16 11.91 3.43
C GLY A 205 -7.69 11.87 3.00
N GLU A 206 -7.24 10.76 2.41
CA GLU A 206 -5.88 10.57 1.90
C GLU A 206 -5.87 10.38 0.38
N ILE A 207 -4.80 10.83 -0.26
CA ILE A 207 -4.46 10.49 -1.64
C ILE A 207 -3.51 9.30 -1.62
N TYR A 208 -3.79 8.30 -2.47
CA TYR A 208 -2.94 7.14 -2.68
C TYR A 208 -2.23 7.24 -4.03
N THR A 209 -0.90 7.10 -4.02
CA THR A 209 -0.09 6.87 -5.23
C THR A 209 0.32 5.40 -5.28
N PHE A 210 0.39 4.83 -6.47
CA PHE A 210 0.68 3.41 -6.67
C PHE A 210 2.08 3.24 -7.24
N GLY A 211 2.87 2.36 -6.66
CA GLY A 211 4.14 1.90 -7.21
C GLY A 211 3.96 0.64 -8.05
N ARG A 212 5.07 0.06 -8.51
CA ARG A 212 5.08 -1.26 -9.16
C ARG A 212 4.74 -2.39 -8.18
N PHE A 213 5.14 -2.24 -6.92
CA PHE A 213 5.08 -3.30 -5.91
C PHE A 213 4.39 -2.82 -4.62
N GLY A 214 3.60 -1.76 -4.68
CA GLY A 214 2.99 -1.20 -3.47
C GLY A 214 2.34 0.14 -3.70
N PHE A 215 2.14 0.91 -2.63
CA PHE A 215 1.52 2.23 -2.69
C PHE A 215 2.03 3.14 -1.56
N SER A 216 1.83 4.44 -1.71
CA SER A 216 2.07 5.43 -0.65
C SER A 216 0.80 6.24 -0.40
N SER A 217 0.59 6.66 0.84
CA SER A 217 -0.52 7.54 1.21
C SER A 217 -0.03 8.93 1.61
N TYR A 218 -0.84 9.92 1.29
CA TYR A 218 -0.57 11.33 1.52
C TYR A 218 -1.80 11.98 2.14
N ALA A 219 -1.60 12.72 3.23
CA ALA A 219 -2.67 13.42 3.92
C ALA A 219 -2.52 14.93 3.75
N PHE A 220 -3.65 15.62 3.59
CA PHE A 220 -3.67 17.07 3.55
C PHE A 220 -3.50 17.64 4.97
N ASP A 221 -2.54 18.54 5.16
CA ASP A 221 -2.29 19.18 6.46
C ASP A 221 -2.92 20.58 6.59
N GLY A 222 -3.71 20.99 5.59
CA GLY A 222 -4.29 22.33 5.48
C GLY A 222 -3.53 23.26 4.54
N GLN A 223 -2.33 22.89 4.12
CA GLN A 223 -1.53 23.63 3.13
C GLN A 223 -1.09 22.72 1.98
N ASP A 224 -0.48 21.58 2.31
CA ASP A 224 0.11 20.67 1.33
C ASP A 224 -0.33 19.21 1.61
N TYR A 225 -0.12 18.34 0.62
CA TYR A 225 -0.20 16.89 0.82
C TYR A 225 1.15 16.33 1.24
N SER A 226 1.25 15.89 2.50
CA SER A 226 2.47 15.30 3.05
C SER A 226 2.40 13.77 3.07
N ARG A 227 3.52 13.12 2.74
CA ARG A 227 3.61 11.65 2.74
C ARG A 227 3.45 11.11 4.16
N LYS A 228 2.48 10.22 4.35
CA LYS A 228 2.20 9.58 5.64
C LYS A 228 2.89 8.22 5.73
N ASP A 229 2.58 7.31 4.81
CA ASP A 229 3.08 5.93 4.83
C ASP A 229 3.44 5.43 3.43
N THR A 230 4.26 4.39 3.39
CA THR A 230 4.56 3.61 2.19
C THR A 230 4.46 2.13 2.52
N PHE A 231 3.71 1.39 1.71
CA PHE A 231 3.53 -0.05 1.84
C PHE A 231 4.10 -0.73 0.61
N MET A 232 4.98 -1.71 0.81
CA MET A 232 5.67 -2.42 -0.27
C MET A 232 5.53 -3.92 -0.09
N SER A 233 5.34 -4.62 -1.20
CA SER A 233 5.50 -6.06 -1.30
C SER A 233 6.97 -6.44 -1.13
N LEU A 234 7.20 -7.65 -0.63
CA LEU A 234 8.49 -8.32 -0.82
C LEU A 234 8.75 -8.53 -2.31
N ALA A 235 10.03 -8.59 -2.68
CA ALA A 235 10.39 -9.08 -4.01
C ALA A 235 9.93 -10.54 -4.11
N ALA A 236 9.14 -10.86 -5.14
CA ALA A 236 8.74 -12.24 -5.40
C ALA A 236 10.00 -13.13 -5.41
N PRO A 237 10.01 -14.27 -4.70
CA PRO A 237 11.09 -15.25 -4.82
C PRO A 237 11.24 -15.56 -6.31
N GLY A 238 12.43 -15.27 -6.86
CA GLY A 238 12.69 -15.44 -8.29
C GLY A 238 12.26 -16.83 -8.75
N LYS A 239 11.48 -16.88 -9.84
CA LYS A 239 11.33 -18.13 -10.61
C LYS A 239 12.66 -18.50 -11.25
#